data_AF-A0A834ERH6-F1
#
_entry.id   AF-A0A834ERH6-F1
#
_cell.length_a   1.000
_cell.length_b   1.000
_cell.length_c   1.000
_cell.angle_alpha   90.00
_cell.angle_beta   90.00
_cell.angle_gamma   90.00
#
_symmetry.space_group_name_H-M   'P 1'
#
loop_
_entity.id
_entity.type
_entity.pdbx_description
1 polymer ?
#
loop_
_entity_poly.entity_id
_entity_poly.type
_entity_poly.pdbx_seq_one_letter_code
_entity_poly.pdbx_strand_id
1 'polypeptide(L)'
;MNTQGHLGEVLLQDLINYCLSYIAKIKLLKKRGTFIEFRNGMLNVSPIGRSCSQEERIEFYELDKKENIRQKFVADLRREFAGKGLTFSIGGQISFDVFPDGWDKRYCLGHVENDGYKTIYFFGDKTMPGGNDHEIFTTRGQWATR
;
A
#
# COMPACT_ATOMS: atom_id res chain seq x y z
N MET A 1 -17.18 2.61 -0.05
CA MET A 1 -16.76 2.83 1.35
C MET A 1 -15.41 3.54 1.32
N ASN A 2 -15.24 4.69 1.98
CA ASN A 2 -13.96 5.41 1.96
C ASN A 2 -13.10 4.99 3.18
N THR A 3 -11.79 5.14 3.09
CA THR A 3 -10.84 4.77 4.15
C THR A 3 -11.09 5.50 5.47
N GLN A 4 -11.53 6.76 5.39
CA GLN A 4 -11.85 7.59 6.55
C GLN A 4 -12.95 6.98 7.42
N GLY A 5 -14.02 6.46 6.81
CA GLY A 5 -15.12 5.84 7.55
C GLY A 5 -14.78 4.49 8.16
N HIS A 6 -13.76 3.78 7.65
CA HIS A 6 -13.41 2.44 8.09
C HIS A 6 -12.30 2.42 9.17
N LEU A 7 -11.28 3.29 9.06
CA LEU A 7 -10.18 3.35 10.03
C LEU A 7 -10.51 4.19 11.26
N GLY A 8 -11.43 5.15 11.12
CA GLY A 8 -11.71 6.15 12.14
C GLY A 8 -10.65 7.26 12.19
N GLU A 9 -11.08 8.45 12.61
CA GLU A 9 -10.27 9.68 12.55
C GLU A 9 -9.02 9.61 13.46
N VAL A 10 -9.12 8.97 14.63
CA VAL A 10 -8.00 8.85 15.58
C VAL A 10 -6.84 8.08 14.96
N LEU A 11 -7.09 6.87 14.45
CA LEU A 11 -6.06 6.04 13.83
C LEU A 11 -5.47 6.72 12.58
N LEU A 12 -6.32 7.42 11.82
CA LEU A 12 -5.89 8.16 10.64
C LEU A 12 -4.91 9.29 11.00
N GLN A 13 -5.21 10.08 12.04
CA GLN A 13 -4.32 11.14 12.50
C GLN A 13 -3.00 10.57 13.02
N ASP A 14 -3.03 9.48 13.80
CA ASP A 14 -1.82 8.82 14.30
C ASP A 14 -0.92 8.37 13.13
N LEU A 15 -1.51 7.72 12.12
CA LEU A 15 -0.80 7.28 10.93
C LEU A 15 -0.19 8.45 10.14
N ILE A 16 -0.96 9.53 9.93
CA ILE A 16 -0.50 10.72 9.20
C ILE A 16 0.64 11.40 9.97
N ASN A 17 0.47 11.61 11.27
CA ASN A 17 1.47 12.25 12.12
C ASN A 17 2.77 11.45 12.14
N TYR A 18 2.67 10.13 12.23
CA TYR A 18 3.84 9.25 12.14
C TYR A 18 4.53 9.39 10.79
N CYS A 19 3.77 9.29 9.69
CA CYS A 19 4.34 9.41 8.34
C CYS A 19 5.04 10.75 8.13
N LEU A 20 4.40 11.86 8.49
CA LEU A 20 4.97 13.21 8.35
C LEU A 20 6.23 13.37 9.21
N SER A 21 6.21 12.90 10.46
CA SER A 21 7.36 12.94 11.37
C SER A 21 8.53 12.12 10.84
N TYR A 22 8.25 10.94 10.29
CA TYR A 22 9.26 10.09 9.67
C TYR A 22 9.87 10.78 8.44
N ILE A 23 9.02 11.26 7.51
CA ILE A 23 9.46 11.96 6.30
C ILE A 23 10.27 13.21 6.63
N ALA A 24 9.93 13.95 7.69
CA ALA A 24 10.70 15.11 8.14
C ALA A 24 12.14 14.74 8.50
N LYS A 25 12.35 13.58 9.14
CA LYS A 25 13.65 13.11 9.64
C LYS A 25 14.53 12.46 8.55
N ILE A 26 13.94 11.87 7.50
CA ILE A 26 14.74 11.29 6.40
C ILE A 26 15.49 12.41 5.65
N LYS A 27 16.79 12.25 5.44
CA LYS A 27 17.57 13.10 4.52
C LYS A 27 17.55 12.48 3.12
N LEU A 28 17.04 13.24 2.15
CA LEU A 28 16.99 12.87 0.73
C LEU A 28 17.70 13.95 -0.09
N LEU A 29 18.19 13.59 -1.28
CA LEU A 29 18.74 14.57 -2.23
C LEU A 29 17.71 15.64 -2.60
N LYS A 30 16.45 15.22 -2.77
CA LYS A 30 15.32 16.08 -3.13
C LYS A 30 14.09 15.70 -2.31
N LYS A 31 13.37 16.72 -1.86
CA LYS A 31 11.99 16.62 -1.36
C LYS A 31 11.13 17.60 -2.17
N ARG A 32 9.92 17.18 -2.52
CA ARG A 32 8.97 17.96 -3.30
C ARG A 32 7.69 18.16 -2.48
N GLY A 33 6.53 17.94 -3.06
CA GLY A 33 5.23 18.04 -2.40
C GLY A 33 4.40 16.77 -2.57
N THR A 34 3.23 16.73 -1.93
CA THR A 34 2.31 15.59 -1.97
C THR A 34 2.96 14.32 -1.43
N PHE A 35 3.39 14.38 -0.16
CA PHE A 35 3.99 13.25 0.55
C PHE A 35 2.97 12.21 1.00
N ILE A 36 1.75 12.65 1.27
CA ILE A 36 0.60 11.82 1.61
C ILE A 36 -0.54 12.24 0.69
N GLU A 37 -1.08 11.30 -0.07
CA GLU A 37 -2.19 11.50 -1.00
C GLU A 37 -3.34 10.59 -0.59
N PHE A 38 -4.50 11.18 -0.32
CA PHE A 38 -5.73 10.43 -0.11
C PHE A 38 -6.26 9.90 -1.44
N ARG A 39 -6.58 8.61 -1.47
CA ARG A 39 -7.25 7.95 -2.59
C ARG A 39 -8.50 7.26 -2.10
N ASN A 40 -9.35 6.86 -3.04
CA ASN A 40 -10.52 6.04 -2.71
C ASN A 40 -10.05 4.71 -2.11
N GLY A 41 -10.17 4.58 -0.79
CA GLY A 41 -9.89 3.35 -0.05
C GLY A 41 -8.43 3.10 0.31
N MET A 42 -7.54 4.09 0.15
CA MET A 42 -6.14 3.98 0.60
C MET A 42 -5.49 5.36 0.79
N LEU A 43 -4.36 5.36 1.47
CA LEU A 43 -3.39 6.46 1.45
C LEU A 43 -2.19 6.04 0.61
N ASN A 44 -1.72 6.92 -0.28
CA ASN A 44 -0.43 6.75 -0.93
C ASN A 44 0.59 7.64 -0.21
N VAL A 45 1.70 7.05 0.24
CA VAL A 45 2.78 7.75 0.94
C VAL A 45 4.04 7.73 0.09
N SER A 46 4.64 8.89 -0.14
CA SER A 46 5.85 9.06 -0.95
C SER A 46 6.90 9.89 -0.20
N PRO A 47 8.09 9.33 0.12
CA PRO A 47 9.14 10.06 0.83
C PRO A 47 9.71 11.27 0.07
N ILE A 48 9.90 11.14 -1.24
CA ILE A 48 10.31 12.26 -2.11
C ILE A 48 9.15 13.24 -2.38
N GLY A 49 7.91 12.75 -2.35
CA GLY A 49 6.71 13.50 -2.72
C GLY A 49 6.33 13.27 -4.19
N ARG A 50 5.03 13.13 -4.47
CA ARG A 50 4.49 12.80 -5.80
C ARG A 50 4.63 13.93 -6.82
N SER A 51 4.85 15.16 -6.37
CA SER A 51 5.08 16.31 -7.25
C SER A 51 6.50 16.38 -7.84
N CYS A 52 7.28 15.30 -7.77
CA CYS A 52 8.61 15.23 -8.37
C CYS A 52 8.55 15.07 -9.90
N SER A 53 9.60 15.49 -10.60
CA SER A 53 9.74 15.23 -12.03
C SER A 53 10.01 13.75 -12.31
N GLN A 54 9.98 13.36 -13.60
CA GLN A 54 10.30 12.00 -14.00
C GLN A 54 11.77 11.65 -13.72
N GLU A 55 12.69 12.59 -13.96
CA GLU A 55 14.12 12.44 -13.67
C GLU A 55 14.34 12.24 -12.16
N GLU A 56 13.69 13.06 -11.34
CA GLU A 56 13.77 12.97 -9.87
C GLU A 56 13.20 11.66 -9.33
N ARG A 57 12.14 11.16 -9.97
CA ARG A 57 11.55 9.85 -9.67
C ARG A 57 12.52 8.71 -9.95
N ILE A 58 13.27 8.78 -11.06
CA ILE A 58 14.30 7.78 -11.40
C ILE A 58 15.46 7.86 -10.41
N GLU A 59 15.95 9.06 -10.12
CA GLU A 59 17.02 9.27 -9.12
C GLU A 59 16.62 8.73 -7.74
N PHE A 60 15.40 9.03 -7.28
CA PHE A 60 14.90 8.48 -6.02
C PHE A 60 14.80 6.97 -6.05
N TYR A 61 14.34 6.38 -7.16
CA TYR A 61 14.19 4.94 -7.26
C TYR A 61 15.53 4.20 -7.13
N GLU A 62 16.59 4.71 -7.77
CA GLU A 62 17.92 4.11 -7.64
C GLU A 62 18.52 4.33 -6.24
N LEU A 63 18.31 5.50 -5.63
CA LEU A 63 18.69 5.75 -4.24
C LEU A 63 17.95 4.80 -3.29
N ASP A 64 16.64 4.64 -3.46
CA ASP A 64 15.79 3.79 -2.64
C ASP A 64 16.18 2.31 -2.74
N LYS A 65 16.55 1.82 -3.93
CA LYS A 65 17.08 0.46 -4.11
C LYS A 65 18.39 0.24 -3.35
N LYS A 66 19.26 1.25 -3.33
CA LYS A 66 20.54 1.16 -2.63
C LYS A 66 20.38 1.24 -1.11
N GLU A 67 19.57 2.18 -0.63
CA GLU A 67 19.47 2.54 0.78
C GLU A 67 18.28 1.88 1.50
N ASN A 68 17.38 1.21 0.75
CA ASN A 68 16.17 0.55 1.22
C ASN A 68 15.23 1.50 2.01
N ILE A 69 15.02 2.72 1.50
CA ILE A 69 14.34 3.79 2.24
C ILE A 69 12.88 3.41 2.53
N ARG A 70 12.12 3.04 1.49
CA ARG A 70 10.71 2.65 1.61
C ARG A 70 10.55 1.35 2.39
N GLN A 71 11.45 0.38 2.22
CA GLN A 71 11.42 -0.89 2.96
C GLN A 71 11.59 -0.65 4.46
N LYS A 72 12.58 0.16 4.87
CA LYS A 72 12.79 0.53 6.27
C LYS A 72 11.59 1.27 6.85
N PHE A 73 11.06 2.25 6.10
CA PHE A 73 9.90 3.02 6.52
C PHE A 73 8.66 2.12 6.71
N VAL A 74 8.37 1.24 5.75
CA VAL A 74 7.25 0.28 5.86
C VAL A 74 7.48 -0.72 7.01
N ALA A 75 8.71 -1.17 7.25
CA ALA A 75 9.01 -2.06 8.37
C ALA A 75 8.73 -1.39 9.72
N ASP A 76 9.08 -0.11 9.86
CA ASP A 76 8.81 0.67 11.06
C ASP A 76 7.30 0.93 11.24
N LEU A 77 6.58 1.26 10.17
CA LEU A 77 5.12 1.38 10.20
C LEU A 77 4.42 0.07 10.60
N ARG A 78 4.88 -1.07 10.08
CA ARG A 78 4.34 -2.40 10.45
C ARG A 78 4.55 -2.70 11.93
N ARG A 79 5.68 -2.27 12.51
CA ARG A 79 5.96 -2.43 13.94
C ARG A 79 5.10 -1.51 14.79
N GLU A 80 5.01 -0.24 14.42
CA GLU A 80 4.25 0.78 15.16
C GLU A 80 2.74 0.49 15.16
N PHE A 81 2.19 0.14 14.00
CA PHE A 81 0.75 -0.06 13.80
C PHE A 81 0.35 -1.55 13.81
N ALA A 82 1.17 -2.40 14.43
CA ALA A 82 0.87 -3.82 14.56
C ALA A 82 -0.51 -4.04 15.23
N GLY A 83 -1.35 -4.88 14.62
CA GLY A 83 -2.69 -5.17 15.13
C GLY A 83 -3.73 -4.06 14.94
N LYS A 84 -3.41 -2.99 14.19
CA LYS A 84 -4.35 -1.89 13.88
C LYS A 84 -5.17 -2.11 12.60
N GLY A 85 -5.09 -3.28 11.98
CA GLY A 85 -5.85 -3.59 10.77
C GLY A 85 -5.35 -2.85 9.52
N LEU A 86 -4.04 -2.64 9.40
CA LEU A 86 -3.42 -1.88 8.30
C LEU A 86 -2.43 -2.74 7.51
N THR A 87 -2.60 -2.74 6.19
CA THR A 87 -1.69 -3.34 5.23
C THR A 87 -0.87 -2.25 4.54
N PHE A 88 0.42 -2.53 4.35
CA PHE A 88 1.38 -1.64 3.70
C PHE A 88 2.01 -2.34 2.51
N SER A 89 1.89 -1.75 1.31
CA SER A 89 2.38 -2.33 0.05
C SER A 89 3.28 -1.37 -0.70
N ILE A 90 4.55 -1.77 -0.91
CA ILE A 90 5.50 -0.98 -1.69
C ILE A 90 5.22 -1.20 -3.17
N GLY A 91 4.96 -0.11 -3.90
CA GLY A 91 4.57 -0.15 -5.30
C GLY A 91 5.21 0.97 -6.11
N GLY A 92 5.58 0.65 -7.36
CA GLY A 92 6.19 1.61 -8.27
C GLY A 92 7.53 2.17 -7.77
N GLN A 93 7.85 3.39 -8.19
CA GLN A 93 9.20 3.94 -8.03
C GLN A 93 9.39 4.79 -6.76
N ILE A 94 8.34 5.43 -6.25
CA ILE A 94 8.49 6.52 -5.26
C ILE A 94 7.61 6.41 -4.03
N SER A 95 6.71 5.42 -3.98
CA SER A 95 5.66 5.38 -2.96
C SER A 95 5.40 3.97 -2.44
N PHE A 96 4.54 3.92 -1.42
CA PHE A 96 3.84 2.73 -0.96
C PHE A 96 2.41 3.10 -0.60
N ASP A 97 1.51 2.13 -0.67
CA ASP A 97 0.10 2.29 -0.32
C ASP A 97 -0.15 1.77 1.10
N VAL A 98 -1.06 2.42 1.80
CA VAL A 98 -1.58 2.04 3.12
C VAL A 98 -3.09 1.91 3.03
N PHE A 99 -3.61 0.75 3.39
CA PHE A 99 -5.03 0.44 3.29
C PHE A 99 -5.45 -0.53 4.40
N PRO A 100 -6.76 -0.62 4.71
CA PRO A 100 -7.24 -1.58 5.71
C PRO A 100 -6.93 -3.03 5.31
N ASP A 101 -6.68 -3.89 6.29
CA ASP A 101 -6.48 -5.31 6.04
C ASP A 101 -7.68 -5.91 5.28
N GLY A 102 -7.39 -6.75 4.27
CA GLY A 102 -8.41 -7.37 3.42
C GLY A 102 -8.96 -6.48 2.30
N TRP A 103 -8.52 -5.22 2.18
CA TRP A 103 -8.80 -4.35 1.03
C TRP A 103 -7.81 -4.55 -0.13
N ASP A 104 -7.10 -5.68 -0.14
CA ASP A 104 -6.36 -6.16 -1.30
C ASP A 104 -7.32 -6.66 -2.40
N LYS A 105 -6.79 -7.24 -3.50
CA LYS A 105 -7.62 -7.65 -4.64
C LYS A 105 -8.74 -8.63 -4.28
N ARG A 106 -8.67 -9.33 -3.14
CA ARG A 106 -9.75 -10.21 -2.64
C ARG A 106 -11.03 -9.46 -2.31
N TYR A 107 -10.96 -8.15 -2.05
CA TYR A 107 -12.14 -7.34 -1.74
C TYR A 107 -13.26 -7.48 -2.79
N CYS A 108 -12.91 -7.67 -4.06
CA CYS A 108 -13.91 -7.87 -5.10
C CYS A 108 -14.66 -9.20 -5.01
N LEU A 109 -14.11 -10.22 -4.32
CA LEU A 109 -14.73 -11.54 -4.21
C LEU A 109 -16.06 -11.49 -3.44
N GLY A 110 -16.18 -10.62 -2.43
CA GLY A 110 -17.44 -10.43 -1.70
C GLY A 110 -18.56 -9.82 -2.54
N HIS A 111 -18.23 -9.15 -3.65
CA HIS A 111 -19.23 -8.60 -4.56
C HIS A 111 -19.81 -9.64 -5.52
N VAL A 112 -19.07 -10.72 -5.80
CA VAL A 112 -19.46 -11.80 -6.73
C VAL A 112 -19.89 -13.09 -6.03
N GLU A 113 -19.81 -13.12 -4.69
CA GLU A 113 -20.11 -14.31 -3.88
C GLU A 113 -21.55 -14.79 -4.07
N ASN A 114 -22.49 -13.87 -4.23
CA ASN A 114 -23.92 -14.18 -4.37
C ASN A 114 -24.39 -14.38 -5.82
N ASP A 115 -23.47 -14.30 -6.79
CA ASP A 115 -23.80 -14.39 -8.23
C ASP A 115 -23.90 -15.84 -8.73
N GLY A 116 -23.64 -16.83 -7.87
CA GLY A 116 -23.79 -18.25 -8.19
C GLY A 116 -22.68 -18.84 -9.07
N TYR A 117 -21.52 -18.19 -9.15
CA TYR A 117 -20.36 -18.71 -9.86
C TYR A 117 -19.82 -19.98 -9.20
N LYS A 118 -19.76 -21.08 -9.96
CA LYS A 118 -19.16 -22.35 -9.50
C LYS A 118 -17.64 -22.32 -9.49
N THR A 119 -17.05 -21.54 -10.40
CA THR A 119 -15.60 -21.41 -10.55
C THR A 119 -15.25 -19.99 -10.94
N ILE A 120 -14.24 -19.43 -10.27
CA ILE A 120 -13.70 -18.09 -10.57
C ILE A 120 -12.24 -18.27 -10.99
N TYR A 121 -11.93 -17.88 -12.24
CA TYR A 121 -10.56 -17.87 -12.74
C TYR A 121 -9.96 -16.48 -12.56
N PHE A 122 -8.80 -16.42 -11.93
CA PHE A 122 -8.03 -15.21 -11.76
C PHE A 122 -6.70 -15.32 -12.52
N PHE A 123 -6.36 -14.30 -13.30
CA PHE A 123 -5.09 -14.18 -14.01
C PHE A 123 -4.37 -12.92 -13.51
N GLY A 124 -3.13 -13.07 -13.03
CA GLY A 124 -2.30 -11.98 -12.53
C GLY A 124 -0.82 -12.23 -12.78
N ASP A 125 -0.04 -11.15 -12.88
CA ASP A 125 1.39 -11.17 -13.20
C ASP A 125 2.28 -11.19 -11.95
N LYS A 126 1.77 -10.76 -10.78
CA LYS A 126 2.53 -10.62 -9.52
C LYS A 126 1.97 -11.47 -8.39
N THR A 127 1.91 -12.79 -8.62
CA THR A 127 1.26 -13.76 -7.71
C THR A 127 2.17 -14.32 -6.61
N MET A 128 3.46 -14.00 -6.62
CA MET A 128 4.42 -14.40 -5.58
C MET A 128 4.27 -13.57 -4.29
N PRO A 129 4.68 -14.08 -3.11
CA PRO A 129 4.60 -13.33 -1.85
C PRO A 129 5.17 -11.91 -1.95
N GLY A 130 4.37 -10.91 -1.57
CA GLY A 130 4.71 -9.50 -1.69
C GLY A 130 4.30 -8.82 -3.00
N GLY A 131 3.80 -9.59 -3.98
CA GLY A 131 3.13 -9.05 -5.16
C GLY A 131 1.66 -8.72 -4.89
N ASN A 132 1.09 -7.75 -5.60
CA ASN A 132 -0.28 -7.28 -5.39
C ASN A 132 -1.38 -8.24 -5.90
N ASP A 133 -1.01 -9.34 -6.55
CA ASP A 133 -1.92 -10.42 -6.94
C ASP A 133 -1.87 -11.60 -5.97
N HIS A 134 -0.91 -11.61 -5.04
CA HIS A 134 -0.62 -12.78 -4.22
C HIS A 134 -1.83 -13.23 -3.41
N GLU A 135 -2.50 -12.30 -2.74
CA GLU A 135 -3.61 -12.60 -1.85
C GLU A 135 -4.80 -13.18 -2.61
N ILE A 136 -5.20 -12.58 -3.74
CA ILE A 136 -6.31 -13.11 -4.55
C ILE A 136 -5.95 -14.43 -5.24
N PHE A 137 -4.71 -14.59 -5.71
CA PHE A 137 -4.23 -15.83 -6.34
C PHE A 137 -4.18 -17.00 -5.36
N THR A 138 -3.77 -16.75 -4.11
CA THR A 138 -3.68 -17.78 -3.06
C THR A 138 -4.99 -18.00 -2.30
N THR A 139 -5.98 -17.13 -2.49
CA THR A 139 -7.30 -17.28 -1.85
C THR A 139 -7.99 -18.52 -2.37
N ARG A 140 -8.04 -19.53 -1.51
CA ARG A 140 -8.95 -20.67 -1.67
C ARG A 140 -10.33 -20.24 -1.21
N GLY A 141 -11.14 -19.72 -2.12
CA GLY A 141 -12.59 -19.83 -1.95
C GLY A 141 -12.99 -21.30 -2.05
N GLN A 142 -14.21 -21.65 -1.62
CA GLN A 142 -14.83 -22.96 -1.94
C GLN A 142 -15.00 -23.21 -3.47
N TRP A 143 -14.39 -22.38 -4.32
CA TRP A 143 -14.74 -22.11 -5.71
C TRP A 143 -13.52 -22.06 -6.65
N ALA A 144 -12.29 -22.22 -6.14
CA ALA A 144 -11.06 -22.10 -6.94
C ALA A 144 -10.28 -23.42 -6.95
N THR A 145 -10.38 -24.17 -8.05
CA THR A 145 -9.43 -25.24 -8.39
C THR A 145 -8.22 -24.63 -9.10
N ARG A 146 -7.05 -25.18 -8.79
CA ARG A 146 -5.74 -24.78 -9.33
C ARG A 146 -5.63 -25.00 -10.82
#